data_AF-A0A2G9XZK2-F1
#
_entry.id   AF-A0A2G9XZK2-F1
#
_cell.length_a   1.000
_cell.length_b   1.000
_cell.length_c   1.000
_cell.angle_alpha   90.00
_cell.angle_beta   90.00
_cell.angle_gamma   90.00
#
_symmetry.space_group_name_H-M   'P 1'
#
loop_
_entity.id
_entity.type
_entity.pdbx_description
1 polymer ?
#
loop_
_entity_poly.entity_id
_entity_poly.type
_entity_poly.pdbx_seq_one_letter_code
_entity_poly.pdbx_strand_id
1 'polypeptide(L)'
;TKKIYIYDGTRYNKVQVKLEFKNSKENGLGVPLPQGKARIYKRDKDGSLLFAGEDRIGHTPKDETVRLYIGDAFDIVGERKVIETKKIAERVREETYEISIRNHKDEKITVQVVEHLADYWEIIKTSHTYKKKDAYTIEFPIDVAKDGEEKITYTVRYTW
;
A
#
# COMPACT_ATOMS: atom_id res chain seq x y z
N THR A 1 2.33 9.62 14.58
CA THR A 1 2.38 9.57 13.11
C THR A 1 3.30 8.45 12.67
N LYS A 2 2.94 7.71 11.62
CA LYS A 2 3.68 6.54 11.12
C LYS A 2 3.93 6.69 9.63
N LYS A 3 5.17 6.43 9.18
CA LYS A 3 5.49 6.28 7.75
C LYS A 3 5.11 4.88 7.32
N ILE A 4 4.38 4.75 6.20
CA ILE A 4 3.98 3.48 5.62
C ILE A 4 4.35 3.43 4.15
N TYR A 5 4.67 2.22 3.67
CA TYR A 5 4.98 1.95 2.28
C TYR A 5 3.83 1.16 1.68
N ILE A 6 3.32 1.59 0.52
CA ILE A 6 2.21 0.94 -0.16
C ILE A 6 2.63 0.64 -1.60
N TYR A 7 2.51 -0.63 -1.99
CA TYR A 7 2.68 -1.03 -3.38
C TYR A 7 1.34 -1.53 -3.92
N ASP A 8 0.78 -0.83 -4.89
CA ASP A 8 -0.42 -1.26 -5.62
C ASP A 8 -0.02 -1.45 -7.08
N GLY A 9 0.43 -2.66 -7.40
CA GLY A 9 0.93 -3.01 -8.72
C GLY A 9 -0.16 -3.06 -9.80
N THR A 10 -1.44 -2.96 -9.41
CA THR A 10 -2.57 -2.89 -10.36
C THR A 10 -2.82 -1.47 -10.86
N ARG A 11 -2.36 -0.45 -10.14
CA ARG A 11 -2.61 0.98 -10.45
C ARG A 11 -1.35 1.81 -10.62
N TYR A 12 -0.27 1.47 -9.92
CA TYR A 12 0.97 2.23 -9.89
C TYR A 12 2.18 1.32 -10.13
N ASN A 13 3.23 1.88 -10.73
CA ASN A 13 4.49 1.16 -10.96
C ASN A 13 5.54 1.41 -9.87
N LYS A 14 5.24 2.23 -8.87
CA LYS A 14 6.17 2.63 -7.80
C LYS A 14 5.56 2.37 -6.43
N VAL A 15 6.44 2.15 -5.44
CA VAL A 15 6.04 2.05 -4.03
C VAL A 15 5.79 3.45 -3.50
N GLN A 16 4.56 3.73 -3.10
CA GLN A 16 4.17 4.99 -2.51
C GLN A 16 4.63 5.06 -1.06
N VAL A 17 5.15 6.22 -0.67
CA VAL A 17 5.37 6.58 0.72
C VAL A 17 4.18 7.39 1.19
N LYS A 18 3.50 6.90 2.24
CA LYS A 18 2.42 7.63 2.89
C LYS A 18 2.75 7.90 4.36
N LEU A 19 2.19 9.01 4.85
CA LEU A 19 2.17 9.37 6.26
C LEU A 19 0.79 9.06 6.82
N GLU A 20 0.73 8.20 7.82
CA GLU A 20 -0.51 7.81 8.50
C GLU A 20 -0.56 8.41 9.91
N PHE A 21 -1.68 9.03 10.28
CA PHE A 21 -1.93 9.51 11.63
C PHE A 21 -3.42 9.52 11.95
N LYS A 22 -3.75 9.50 13.25
CA LYS A 22 -5.13 9.65 13.72
C LYS A 22 -5.44 11.12 13.98
N ASN A 23 -6.54 11.63 13.44
CA ASN A 23 -7.06 12.97 13.73
C ASN A 23 -7.63 13.04 15.15
N SER A 24 -6.78 13.15 16.15
CA SER A 24 -7.14 13.04 17.57
C SER A 24 -6.54 14.17 18.39
N LYS A 25 -7.13 14.51 19.53
CA LYS A 25 -6.65 15.60 20.39
C LYS A 25 -5.24 15.33 20.90
N GLU A 26 -4.92 14.08 21.17
CA GLU A 26 -3.61 13.62 21.64
C GLU A 26 -2.51 13.89 20.60
N ASN A 27 -2.85 13.88 19.31
CA ASN A 27 -1.95 14.26 18.22
C ASN A 27 -1.96 15.78 17.93
N GLY A 28 -2.51 16.60 18.82
CA GLY A 28 -2.67 18.05 18.63
C GLY A 28 -3.72 18.43 17.59
N LEU A 29 -4.62 17.49 17.25
CA LEU A 29 -5.72 17.67 16.31
C LEU A 29 -7.07 17.48 17.05
N GLY A 30 -7.97 16.64 16.53
CA GLY A 30 -9.24 16.30 17.19
C GLY A 30 -10.39 17.22 16.80
N VAL A 31 -10.30 17.84 15.63
CA VAL A 31 -11.35 18.63 15.00
C VAL A 31 -11.61 18.10 13.58
N PRO A 32 -12.81 18.29 13.00
CA PRO A 32 -13.03 17.95 11.60
C PRO A 32 -12.00 18.64 10.70
N LEU A 33 -11.30 17.86 9.87
CA LEU A 33 -10.37 18.39 8.89
C LEU A 33 -11.13 18.72 7.60
N PRO A 34 -11.11 19.97 7.12
CA PRO A 34 -11.74 20.32 5.86
C PRO A 34 -11.00 19.68 4.69
N GLN A 35 -11.73 19.38 3.62
CA GLN A 35 -11.09 18.98 2.37
C GLN A 35 -10.15 20.09 1.89
N GLY A 36 -9.01 19.72 1.35
CA GLY A 36 -8.03 20.71 0.92
C GLY A 36 -6.65 20.13 0.68
N LYS A 37 -5.70 21.02 0.41
CA LYS A 37 -4.29 20.67 0.27
C LYS A 37 -3.63 20.59 1.65
N ALA A 38 -2.99 19.47 1.92
CA ALA A 38 -2.13 19.27 3.08
C ALA A 38 -0.67 19.32 2.62
N ARG A 39 0.17 20.10 3.32
CA ARG A 39 1.61 20.17 3.10
C ARG A 39 2.34 19.58 4.28
N ILE A 40 3.28 18.69 4.00
CA ILE A 40 4.08 18.03 5.01
C ILE A 40 5.44 18.72 5.05
N TYR A 41 5.87 19.07 6.27
CA TYR A 41 7.18 19.60 6.54
C TYR A 41 7.92 18.69 7.54
N LYS A 42 9.21 18.48 7.31
CA LYS A 42 10.11 17.82 8.26
C LYS A 42 10.95 18.89 8.93
N ARG A 43 11.05 18.84 10.26
CA ARG A 43 11.99 19.68 11.00
C ARG A 43 13.41 19.12 10.84
N ASP A 44 14.35 19.95 10.41
CA ASP A 44 15.76 19.58 10.32
C ASP A 44 16.50 19.83 11.65
N LYS A 45 17.76 19.38 11.75
CA LYS A 45 18.59 19.47 12.97
C LYS A 45 18.77 20.90 13.47
N ASP A 46 18.78 21.87 12.56
CA ASP A 46 18.89 23.30 12.86
C ASP A 46 17.54 23.96 13.21
N GLY A 47 16.45 23.19 13.22
CA GLY A 47 15.10 23.67 13.49
C GLY A 47 14.35 24.22 12.28
N SER A 48 14.99 24.29 11.10
CA SER A 48 14.34 24.70 9.86
C SER A 48 13.26 23.71 9.42
N LEU A 49 12.28 24.18 8.65
CA LEU A 49 11.22 23.35 8.08
C LEU A 49 11.52 23.04 6.62
N LEU A 50 11.82 21.79 6.33
CA LEU A 50 12.03 21.28 4.98
C LEU A 50 10.71 20.76 4.42
N PHE A 51 10.35 21.19 3.22
CA PHE A 51 9.18 20.67 2.52
C PHE A 51 9.39 19.20 2.16
N ALA A 52 8.47 18.33 2.59
CA ALA A 52 8.55 16.89 2.42
C ALA A 52 7.50 16.32 1.45
N GLY A 53 6.43 17.07 1.15
CA GLY A 53 5.40 16.65 0.20
C GLY A 53 4.10 17.47 0.31
N GLU A 54 3.23 17.33 -0.68
CA GLU A 54 1.87 17.89 -0.70
C GLU A 54 0.90 16.80 -1.18
N ASP A 55 -0.27 16.71 -0.53
CA ASP A 55 -1.37 15.85 -0.95
C ASP A 55 -2.72 16.58 -0.78
N ARG A 56 -3.80 16.05 -1.35
CA ARG A 56 -5.15 16.53 -1.10
C ARG A 56 -5.90 15.55 -0.20
N ILE A 57 -6.49 16.05 0.87
CA ILE A 57 -7.40 15.29 1.73
C ILE A 57 -8.85 15.63 1.42
N GLY A 58 -9.72 14.65 1.61
CA GLY A 58 -11.16 14.87 1.72
C GLY A 58 -11.54 15.37 3.12
N HIS A 59 -12.83 15.70 3.30
CA HIS A 59 -13.37 15.98 4.62
C HIS A 59 -13.17 14.77 5.52
N THR A 60 -12.41 14.96 6.60
CA THR A 60 -12.09 13.89 7.54
C THR A 60 -12.69 14.23 8.90
N PRO A 61 -13.63 13.43 9.44
CA PRO A 61 -14.16 13.61 10.79
C PRO A 61 -13.07 13.56 11.87
N LYS A 62 -13.43 14.01 13.07
CA LYS A 62 -12.61 13.77 14.26
C LYS A 62 -12.43 12.26 14.47
N ASP A 63 -11.31 11.89 15.06
CA ASP A 63 -10.92 10.53 15.46
C ASP A 63 -10.67 9.52 14.33
N GLU A 64 -10.80 9.94 13.07
CA GLU A 64 -10.52 9.10 11.89
C GLU A 64 -9.03 9.08 11.52
N THR A 65 -8.62 8.01 10.83
CA THR A 65 -7.25 7.87 10.31
C THR A 65 -7.09 8.63 8.99
N VAL A 66 -6.08 9.48 8.93
CA VAL A 66 -5.65 10.20 7.72
C VAL A 66 -4.41 9.53 7.16
N ARG A 67 -4.39 9.35 5.84
CA ARG A 67 -3.21 8.94 5.07
C ARG A 67 -2.89 10.03 4.04
N LEU A 68 -1.68 10.54 4.07
CA LEU A 68 -1.17 11.52 3.12
C LEU A 68 -0.07 10.89 2.26
N TYR A 69 -0.21 10.96 0.95
CA TYR A 69 0.89 10.68 0.04
C TYR A 69 1.97 11.75 0.18
N ILE A 70 3.23 11.34 0.34
CA ILE A 70 4.35 12.28 0.45
C ILE A 70 5.38 12.11 -0.66
N GLY A 71 5.24 11.09 -1.51
CA GLY A 71 6.13 10.82 -2.64
C GLY A 71 6.28 9.32 -2.90
N ASP A 72 7.09 8.99 -3.89
CA ASP A 72 7.47 7.61 -4.20
C ASP A 72 8.78 7.24 -3.51
N ALA A 73 8.91 5.99 -3.06
CA ALA A 73 10.16 5.47 -2.55
C ALA A 73 11.13 5.28 -3.73
N PHE A 74 12.35 5.82 -3.59
CA PHE A 74 13.42 5.64 -4.58
C PHE A 74 14.25 4.37 -4.32
N ASP A 75 14.22 3.88 -3.09
CA ASP A 75 15.01 2.76 -2.57
C ASP A 75 14.17 1.51 -2.31
N ILE A 76 12.92 1.48 -2.78
CA ILE A 76 12.05 0.30 -2.71
C ILE A 76 11.44 0.08 -4.09
N VAL A 77 11.61 -1.12 -4.63
CA VAL A 77 11.13 -1.48 -5.96
C VAL A 77 10.08 -2.58 -5.83
N GLY A 78 8.89 -2.32 -6.35
CA GLY A 78 7.83 -3.32 -6.46
C GLY A 78 7.61 -3.71 -7.92
N GLU A 79 7.47 -5.01 -8.18
CA GLU A 79 7.19 -5.55 -9.50
C GLU A 79 6.07 -6.59 -9.40
N ARG A 80 5.12 -6.53 -10.33
CA ARG A 80 3.96 -7.43 -10.39
C ARG A 80 3.93 -8.13 -11.73
N LYS A 81 3.78 -9.45 -11.71
CA LYS A 81 3.73 -10.31 -12.90
C LYS A 81 2.54 -11.25 -12.85
N VAL A 82 1.92 -11.47 -14.00
CA VAL A 82 1.04 -12.63 -14.21
C VAL A 82 1.93 -13.78 -14.65
N ILE A 83 2.03 -14.81 -13.81
CA ILE A 83 2.86 -15.98 -14.07
C ILE A 83 2.12 -17.01 -14.91
N GLU A 84 0.81 -17.13 -14.70
CA GLU A 84 -0.02 -18.10 -15.41
C GLU A 84 -1.46 -17.58 -15.53
N THR A 85 -2.10 -17.88 -16.66
CA THR A 85 -3.54 -17.73 -16.84
C THR A 85 -4.09 -19.02 -17.39
N LYS A 86 -5.13 -19.56 -16.76
CA LYS A 86 -5.74 -20.83 -17.13
C LYS A 86 -7.26 -20.69 -17.23
N LYS A 87 -7.83 -21.12 -18.36
CA LYS A 87 -9.28 -21.27 -18.49
C LYS A 87 -9.70 -22.59 -17.85
N ILE A 88 -10.57 -22.53 -16.85
CA ILE A 88 -11.06 -23.72 -16.13
C ILE A 88 -12.41 -24.18 -16.70
N ALA A 89 -13.28 -23.23 -17.02
CA ALA A 89 -14.57 -23.46 -17.67
C ALA A 89 -14.94 -22.25 -18.52
N GLU A 90 -16.14 -22.24 -19.12
CA GLU A 90 -16.61 -21.12 -19.94
C GLU A 90 -16.57 -19.77 -19.21
N ARG A 91 -16.99 -19.76 -17.93
CA ARG A 91 -17.09 -18.57 -17.09
C ARG A 91 -16.21 -18.63 -15.84
N VAL A 92 -15.15 -19.45 -15.89
CA VAL A 92 -14.21 -19.63 -14.77
C VAL A 92 -12.79 -19.58 -15.31
N ARG A 93 -11.96 -18.70 -14.73
CA ARG A 93 -10.52 -18.65 -15.00
C ARG A 93 -9.72 -18.59 -13.72
N GLU A 94 -8.50 -19.08 -13.79
CA GLU A 94 -7.50 -18.94 -12.74
C GLU A 94 -6.34 -18.10 -13.25
N GLU A 95 -5.83 -17.23 -12.38
CA GLU A 95 -4.65 -16.42 -12.65
C GLU A 95 -3.70 -16.54 -11.46
N THR A 96 -2.44 -16.83 -11.75
CA THR A 96 -1.36 -16.86 -10.76
C THR A 96 -0.52 -15.61 -10.92
N TYR A 97 -0.33 -14.90 -9.82
CA TYR A 97 0.45 -13.66 -9.76
C TYR A 97 1.72 -13.88 -8.93
N GLU A 98 2.82 -13.28 -9.36
CA GLU A 98 4.03 -13.08 -8.54
C GLU A 98 4.23 -11.58 -8.33
N ILE A 99 4.46 -11.18 -7.09
CA ILE A 99 4.79 -9.81 -6.71
C ILE A 99 6.11 -9.84 -5.97
N SER A 100 7.12 -9.13 -6.46
CA SER A 100 8.40 -8.98 -5.77
C SER A 100 8.55 -7.58 -5.20
N ILE A 101 9.05 -7.50 -3.97
CA ILE A 101 9.40 -6.26 -3.28
C ILE A 101 10.89 -6.33 -2.93
N ARG A 102 11.67 -5.42 -3.50
CA ARG A 102 13.10 -5.24 -3.21
C ARG A 102 13.31 -4.02 -2.34
N ASN A 103 14.03 -4.20 -1.24
CA ASN A 103 14.36 -3.15 -0.30
C ASN A 103 15.86 -2.83 -0.39
N HIS A 104 16.21 -1.64 -0.86
CA HIS A 104 17.59 -1.16 -0.93
C HIS A 104 17.96 -0.22 0.23
N LYS A 105 17.20 -0.29 1.33
CA LYS A 105 17.49 0.43 2.56
C LYS A 105 18.42 -0.37 3.46
N ASP A 106 19.06 0.36 4.37
CA ASP A 106 19.87 -0.15 5.46
C ASP A 106 19.05 -0.71 6.65
N GLU A 107 17.72 -0.60 6.59
CA GLU A 107 16.78 -1.10 7.60
C GLU A 107 15.74 -2.05 7.01
N LYS A 108 15.19 -2.93 7.87
CA LYS A 108 14.02 -3.75 7.55
C LYS A 108 12.79 -2.84 7.39
N ILE A 109 11.99 -3.08 6.36
CA ILE A 109 10.74 -2.36 6.13
C ILE A 109 9.55 -3.30 6.08
N THR A 110 8.35 -2.73 6.29
CA THR A 110 7.09 -3.39 5.96
C THR A 110 6.43 -2.66 4.80
N VAL A 111 6.11 -3.38 3.73
CA VAL A 111 5.38 -2.86 2.57
C VAL A 111 3.98 -3.48 2.56
N GLN A 112 2.96 -2.63 2.48
CA GLN A 112 1.59 -3.05 2.27
C GLN A 112 1.36 -3.23 0.78
N VAL A 113 1.35 -4.48 0.31
CA VAL A 113 0.98 -4.80 -1.07
C VAL A 113 -0.54 -4.84 -1.17
N VAL A 114 -1.10 -4.08 -2.10
CA VAL A 114 -2.54 -3.97 -2.35
C VAL A 114 -2.83 -4.57 -3.71
N GLU A 115 -3.77 -5.51 -3.76
CA GLU A 115 -4.25 -6.09 -5.01
C GLU A 115 -5.76 -5.88 -5.13
N HIS A 116 -6.18 -5.55 -6.35
CA HIS A 116 -7.58 -5.34 -6.71
C HIS A 116 -8.07 -6.51 -7.57
N LEU A 117 -9.04 -7.26 -7.05
CA LEU A 117 -9.60 -8.46 -7.67
C LEU A 117 -11.02 -8.15 -8.16
N ALA A 118 -11.29 -8.37 -9.44
CA ALA A 118 -12.58 -8.13 -10.06
C ALA A 118 -13.55 -9.32 -9.91
N ASP A 119 -14.78 -9.16 -10.39
CA ASP A 119 -15.81 -10.20 -10.47
C ASP A 119 -16.08 -10.91 -9.13
N TYR A 120 -16.54 -12.17 -9.18
CA TYR A 120 -16.50 -13.06 -8.03
C TYR A 120 -15.15 -13.75 -8.00
N TRP A 121 -14.42 -13.58 -6.90
CA TRP A 121 -13.09 -14.14 -6.75
C TRP A 121 -12.94 -14.99 -5.49
N GLU A 122 -12.05 -15.98 -5.60
CA GLU A 122 -11.57 -16.80 -4.49
C GLU A 122 -10.07 -16.99 -4.61
N ILE A 123 -9.32 -16.75 -3.53
CA ILE A 123 -7.90 -17.11 -3.49
C ILE A 123 -7.80 -18.60 -3.17
N ILE A 124 -7.37 -19.38 -4.15
CA ILE A 124 -7.26 -20.84 -4.03
C ILE A 124 -5.87 -21.28 -3.56
N LYS A 125 -4.86 -20.43 -3.73
CA LYS A 125 -3.49 -20.67 -3.26
C LYS A 125 -2.79 -19.36 -2.95
N THR A 126 -2.00 -19.32 -1.89
CA THR A 126 -1.18 -18.15 -1.53
C THR A 126 0.07 -18.58 -0.78
N SER A 127 1.20 -17.92 -1.02
CA SER A 127 2.42 -18.11 -0.23
C SER A 127 2.44 -17.25 1.05
N HIS A 128 1.58 -16.24 1.14
CA HIS A 128 1.55 -15.29 2.26
C HIS A 128 0.15 -15.12 2.85
N THR A 129 0.10 -14.69 4.10
CA THR A 129 -1.16 -14.28 4.72
C THR A 129 -1.61 -12.95 4.13
N TYR A 130 -2.88 -12.87 3.72
CA TYR A 130 -3.52 -11.65 3.26
C TYR A 130 -4.69 -11.26 4.16
N LYS A 131 -5.09 -9.99 4.07
CA LYS A 131 -6.31 -9.47 4.67
C LYS A 131 -7.26 -9.07 3.55
N LYS A 132 -8.49 -9.59 3.57
CA LYS A 132 -9.57 -9.06 2.73
C LYS A 132 -10.04 -7.74 3.35
N LYS A 133 -9.85 -6.63 2.64
CA LYS A 133 -10.25 -5.30 3.08
C LYS A 133 -11.72 -5.01 2.77
N ASP A 134 -12.12 -5.36 1.56
CA ASP A 134 -13.49 -5.21 1.06
C ASP A 134 -13.77 -6.26 -0.01
N ALA A 135 -14.87 -6.10 -0.76
CA ALA A 135 -15.28 -7.05 -1.79
C ALA A 135 -14.27 -7.19 -2.93
N TYR A 136 -13.42 -6.20 -3.19
CA TYR A 136 -12.54 -6.12 -4.36
C TYR A 136 -11.07 -5.91 -4.01
N THR A 137 -10.73 -5.78 -2.72
CA THR A 137 -9.38 -5.41 -2.28
C THR A 137 -8.83 -6.40 -1.27
N ILE A 138 -7.63 -6.89 -1.54
CA ILE A 138 -6.82 -7.65 -0.58
C ILE A 138 -5.50 -6.94 -0.30
N GLU A 139 -4.96 -7.22 0.87
CA GLU A 139 -3.78 -6.57 1.40
C GLU A 139 -2.80 -7.59 1.99
N PHE A 140 -1.56 -7.61 1.49
CA PHE A 140 -0.47 -8.41 2.05
C PHE A 140 0.52 -7.49 2.79
N PRO A 141 0.63 -7.58 4.13
CA PRO A 141 1.69 -6.92 4.87
C PRO A 141 2.98 -7.74 4.74
N ILE A 142 3.95 -7.26 3.97
CA ILE A 142 5.21 -7.97 3.72
C ILE A 142 6.36 -7.27 4.41
N ASP A 143 7.08 -8.05 5.21
CA ASP A 143 8.30 -7.63 5.88
C ASP A 143 9.51 -7.97 5.01
N VAL A 144 10.26 -6.97 4.56
CA VAL A 144 11.45 -7.14 3.71
C VAL A 144 12.68 -6.71 4.50
N ALA A 145 13.64 -7.62 4.66
CA ALA A 145 14.90 -7.33 5.33
C ALA A 145 15.68 -6.20 4.62
N LYS A 146 16.66 -5.61 5.31
CA LYS A 146 17.60 -4.67 4.68
C LYS A 146 18.30 -5.33 3.49
N ASP A 147 18.48 -4.59 2.40
CA ASP A 147 19.08 -5.09 1.15
C ASP A 147 18.47 -6.42 0.63
N GLY A 148 17.21 -6.69 0.99
CA GLY A 148 16.53 -7.96 0.74
C GLY A 148 15.47 -7.90 -0.36
N GLU A 149 15.01 -9.07 -0.77
CA GLU A 149 13.87 -9.25 -1.67
C GLU A 149 12.89 -10.23 -1.05
N GLU A 150 11.61 -9.92 -1.11
CA GLU A 150 10.54 -10.85 -0.77
C GLU A 150 9.57 -11.01 -1.94
N LYS A 151 9.06 -12.23 -2.11
CA LYS A 151 8.18 -12.59 -3.22
C LYS A 151 6.88 -13.21 -2.74
N ILE A 152 5.77 -12.59 -3.12
CA ILE A 152 4.43 -13.11 -2.93
C ILE A 152 4.03 -13.87 -4.19
N THR A 153 3.45 -15.05 -4.03
CA THR A 153 2.79 -15.76 -5.12
C THR A 153 1.40 -16.15 -4.67
N TYR A 154 0.38 -15.81 -5.45
CA TYR A 154 -0.98 -16.24 -5.15
C TYR A 154 -1.74 -16.57 -6.44
N THR A 155 -2.65 -17.52 -6.34
CA THR A 155 -3.55 -17.91 -7.43
C THR A 155 -4.97 -17.55 -7.02
N VAL A 156 -5.64 -16.81 -7.89
CA VAL A 156 -7.03 -16.39 -7.74
C VAL A 156 -7.87 -17.05 -8.83
N ARG A 157 -9.04 -17.56 -8.44
CA ARG A 157 -10.07 -18.03 -9.34
C ARG A 157 -11.13 -16.94 -9.49
N TYR A 158 -11.40 -16.54 -10.72
CA TYR A 158 -12.47 -15.63 -11.07
C TYR A 158 -13.64 -16.38 -11.70
N THR A 159 -14.85 -16.00 -11.31
CA THR A 159 -16.11 -16.43 -11.91
C THR A 159 -16.92 -15.20 -12.29
N TRP A 160 -17.46 -15.17 -13.51
CA TRP A 160 -18.29 -14.06 -13.99
C TRP A 160 -19.61 -14.55 -14.56
#